data_AF-A0A357F4U3-F1
#
_entry.id   AF-A0A357F4U3-F1
#
_cell.length_a   1.000
_cell.length_b   1.000
_cell.length_c   1.000
_cell.angle_alpha   90.00
_cell.angle_beta   90.00
_cell.angle_gamma   90.00
#
_symmetry.space_group_name_H-M   'P 1'
#
loop_
_entity.id
_entity.type
_entity.pdbx_description
1 polymer ?
#
loop_
_entity_poly.entity_id
_entity_poly.type
_entity_poly.pdbx_seq_one_letter_code
_entity_poly.pdbx_strand_id
1 'polypeptide(L)'
;MCPQKLIAGLLLPVVAAVVTGISPAQNYSEPDEENPARVARVSYTEGSVKIRRDGEEEWEDVVRDLPVVEGDEITSGADGRFEIQFNTDTHVRVANDSKLKIESLSEEGIAVSLSSGILNLTARKFDPDKSFLEVDAPGTTVAVLRAGRYRVDAPADGAEVRVGISSGGEARVYSGNAGFTLNSGRSASLFINGANAGEWEMRDYAGVDDDFDKWTFDRDDEFAKRLAVANYGEYYDDSLYGAEDLNTYGSWVHNSSYGYVWRPSVSSLSNYSNWSPYRYGNWRWIPSFGWTWVNDEPWGWTTYHNGRWFWNSGNWYWSPFGANRNTAYRWRPALVYITTISSNICWYPLPFNSPYYDYNARYLFDRRRNRTDGADAANTVPVQPAASTRIVRNRGSLGGRITPVGNIPASAVTAVSVEQFGRERRGIARASSRIAESALNAASADEGVPTLPLYRRTGGRIAAQTSLQPTPVQSETGTNIGAAPRSARRPLDTELRDTRFLNSRRPAGRNSGVPITPLPNTGVSTPAEPIERPKFIKET
;
A
#
# COMPACT_ATOMS: atom_id res chain seq x y z
N MET A 1 61.59 -10.41 -74.10
CA MET A 1 62.38 -9.90 -72.95
C MET A 1 61.84 -8.53 -72.60
N CYS A 2 61.01 -8.43 -71.55
CA CYS A 2 60.27 -7.22 -71.18
C CYS A 2 60.78 -6.78 -69.78
N PRO A 3 61.17 -5.51 -69.55
CA PRO A 3 61.76 -5.12 -68.29
C PRO A 3 60.71 -4.73 -67.25
N GLN A 4 61.04 -5.10 -66.01
CA GLN A 4 60.27 -4.94 -64.78
C GLN A 4 60.05 -3.47 -64.41
N LYS A 5 58.85 -3.16 -63.88
CA LYS A 5 58.60 -2.02 -63.01
C LYS A 5 58.12 -2.55 -61.65
N LEU A 6 58.85 -2.19 -60.60
CA LEU A 6 58.47 -2.43 -59.19
C LEU A 6 57.18 -1.66 -58.86
N ILE A 7 56.23 -2.34 -58.21
CA ILE A 7 55.11 -1.71 -57.50
C ILE A 7 55.32 -2.02 -56.01
N ALA A 8 55.50 -0.98 -55.21
CA ALA A 8 55.56 -1.06 -53.76
C ALA A 8 54.15 -1.38 -53.20
N GLY A 9 54.01 -2.52 -52.53
CA GLY A 9 52.78 -2.92 -51.84
C GLY A 9 52.67 -2.24 -50.48
N LEU A 10 51.66 -1.40 -50.32
CA LEU A 10 51.24 -0.85 -49.03
C LEU A 10 50.31 -1.88 -48.36
N LEU A 11 50.79 -2.51 -47.27
CA LEU A 11 50.00 -3.39 -46.41
C LEU A 11 49.10 -2.53 -45.51
N LEU A 12 47.79 -2.52 -45.79
CA LEU A 12 46.75 -2.00 -44.89
C LEU A 12 46.33 -3.12 -43.93
N PRO A 13 46.35 -2.91 -42.59
CA PRO A 13 45.79 -3.88 -41.65
C PRO A 13 44.26 -3.82 -41.71
N VAL A 14 43.63 -4.96 -42.00
CA VAL A 14 42.18 -5.14 -41.85
C VAL A 14 41.88 -5.21 -40.35
N VAL A 15 41.43 -4.09 -39.77
CA VAL A 15 40.83 -4.08 -38.44
C VAL A 15 39.41 -4.63 -38.57
N ALA A 16 39.20 -5.87 -38.13
CA ALA A 16 37.87 -6.43 -37.95
C ALA A 16 37.19 -5.71 -36.78
N ALA A 17 36.32 -4.74 -37.09
CA ALA A 17 35.46 -4.13 -36.09
C ALA A 17 34.45 -5.17 -35.59
N VAL A 18 34.67 -5.70 -34.39
CA VAL A 18 33.63 -6.38 -33.61
C VAL A 18 32.61 -5.31 -33.24
N VAL A 19 31.54 -5.19 -34.02
CA VAL A 19 30.38 -4.38 -33.66
C VAL A 19 29.67 -5.11 -32.53
N THR A 20 29.98 -4.75 -31.28
CA THR A 20 29.11 -5.04 -30.16
C THR A 20 27.84 -4.21 -30.36
N GLY A 21 26.80 -4.85 -30.88
CA GLY A 21 25.49 -4.24 -31.08
C GLY A 21 24.85 -3.89 -29.73
N ILE A 22 25.20 -2.76 -29.15
CA ILE A 22 24.41 -2.12 -28.10
C ILE A 22 23.22 -1.51 -28.84
N SER A 23 22.07 -2.18 -28.79
CA SER A 23 20.82 -1.58 -29.26
C SER A 23 20.53 -0.34 -28.41
N PRO A 24 20.26 0.83 -29.00
CA PRO A 24 19.89 2.01 -28.22
C PRO A 24 18.64 1.70 -27.40
N ALA A 25 18.66 2.06 -26.11
CA ALA A 25 17.50 1.98 -25.24
C ALA A 25 16.35 2.78 -25.89
N GLN A 26 15.34 2.07 -26.40
CA GLN A 26 14.16 2.73 -26.92
C GLN A 26 13.41 3.39 -25.75
N ASN A 27 13.12 4.68 -25.88
CA ASN A 27 12.31 5.42 -24.92
C ASN A 27 10.88 4.90 -24.98
N TYR A 28 10.57 3.89 -24.17
CA TYR A 28 9.20 3.46 -23.93
C TYR A 28 8.57 4.42 -22.92
N SER A 29 7.71 5.31 -23.41
CA SER A 29 6.76 6.02 -22.56
C SER A 29 5.64 5.05 -22.19
N GLU A 30 5.67 4.53 -20.96
CA GLU A 30 4.52 3.78 -20.43
C GLU A 30 3.34 4.75 -20.30
N PRO A 31 2.16 4.46 -20.88
CA PRO A 31 1.00 5.34 -20.73
C PRO A 31 0.61 5.41 -19.25
N ASP A 32 0.27 6.62 -18.80
CA ASP A 32 -0.27 6.89 -17.47
C ASP A 32 -1.65 6.22 -17.33
N GLU A 33 -1.65 4.93 -16.98
CA GLU A 33 -2.86 4.29 -16.51
C GLU A 33 -3.16 4.78 -15.09
N GLU A 34 -4.16 5.65 -14.98
CA GLU A 34 -4.84 6.00 -13.73
C GLU A 34 -5.41 4.73 -13.08
N ASN A 35 -4.62 4.03 -12.28
CA ASN A 35 -5.17 3.27 -11.16
C ASN A 35 -4.94 4.10 -9.90
N PRO A 36 -5.93 4.92 -9.47
CA PRO A 36 -5.82 5.74 -8.28
C PRO A 36 -5.92 4.93 -6.97
N ALA A 37 -6.02 3.59 -7.06
CA ALA A 37 -6.09 2.74 -5.88
C ALA A 37 -4.72 2.68 -5.20
N ARG A 38 -4.65 3.19 -3.97
CA ARG A 38 -3.52 2.92 -3.09
C ARG A 38 -3.62 1.49 -2.57
N VAL A 39 -2.47 0.95 -2.20
CA VAL A 39 -2.33 -0.38 -1.63
C VAL A 39 -1.52 -0.26 -0.35
N ALA A 40 -1.85 -1.04 0.65
CA ALA A 40 -1.06 -1.21 1.86
C ALA A 40 -0.54 -2.65 1.90
N ARG A 41 0.42 -2.93 2.78
CA ARG A 41 0.93 -4.30 2.98
C ARG A 41 0.73 -4.74 4.40
N VAL A 42 0.48 -6.03 4.59
CA VAL A 42 0.70 -6.67 5.89
C VAL A 42 2.21 -6.86 6.09
N SER A 43 2.86 -5.91 6.78
CA SER A 43 4.30 -5.93 7.03
C SER A 43 4.70 -6.92 8.13
N TYR A 44 3.74 -7.37 8.94
CA TYR A 44 3.93 -8.41 9.94
C TYR A 44 2.60 -9.11 10.27
N THR A 45 2.65 -10.40 10.53
CA THR A 45 1.52 -11.19 11.03
C THR A 45 2.04 -12.37 11.84
N GLU A 46 1.33 -12.74 12.89
CA GLU A 46 1.53 -13.98 13.64
C GLU A 46 0.18 -14.50 14.17
N GLY A 47 0.15 -15.77 14.58
CA GLY A 47 -1.07 -16.43 15.05
C GLY A 47 -2.16 -16.50 13.99
N SER A 48 -3.41 -16.66 14.44
CA SER A 48 -4.56 -16.72 13.53
C SER A 48 -5.02 -15.32 13.12
N VAL A 49 -4.70 -14.91 11.88
CA VAL A 49 -5.19 -13.67 11.27
C VAL A 49 -5.85 -13.99 9.93
N LYS A 50 -7.08 -13.48 9.73
CA LYS A 50 -7.88 -13.71 8.53
C LYS A 50 -8.28 -12.39 7.90
N ILE A 51 -8.42 -12.38 6.58
CA ILE A 51 -8.89 -11.23 5.80
C ILE A 51 -10.07 -11.65 4.92
N ARG A 52 -11.08 -10.79 4.84
CA ARG A 52 -12.19 -10.91 3.91
C ARG A 52 -12.15 -9.74 2.95
N ARG A 53 -12.18 -10.04 1.66
CA ARG A 53 -12.14 -9.03 0.60
C ARG A 53 -13.46 -8.27 0.50
N ASP A 54 -13.39 -7.02 0.07
CA ASP A 54 -14.58 -6.22 -0.17
C ASP A 54 -15.55 -6.94 -1.12
N GLY A 55 -16.82 -7.04 -0.72
CA GLY A 55 -17.87 -7.70 -1.48
C GLY A 55 -17.80 -9.23 -1.56
N GLU A 56 -16.84 -9.87 -0.88
CA GLU A 56 -16.72 -11.33 -0.81
C GLU A 56 -17.15 -11.87 0.56
N GLU A 57 -17.65 -13.11 0.60
CA GLU A 57 -18.14 -13.72 1.85
C GLU A 57 -17.06 -14.54 2.58
N GLU A 58 -16.04 -14.99 1.85
CA GLU A 58 -15.04 -15.93 2.36
C GLU A 58 -13.86 -15.24 3.03
N TRP A 59 -13.35 -15.88 4.08
CA TRP A 59 -12.16 -15.47 4.81
C TRP A 59 -10.93 -16.22 4.31
N GLU A 60 -9.85 -15.49 4.07
CA GLU A 60 -8.55 -15.98 3.64
C GLU A 60 -7.51 -15.82 4.76
N ASP A 61 -6.49 -16.68 4.78
CA ASP A 61 -5.33 -16.49 5.64
C ASP A 61 -4.52 -15.25 5.27
N VAL A 62 -4.18 -14.47 6.29
CA VAL A 62 -3.24 -13.37 6.15
C VAL A 62 -1.81 -13.90 6.21
N VAL A 63 -0.99 -13.44 5.26
CA VAL A 63 0.45 -13.73 5.19
C VAL A 63 1.22 -12.43 5.11
N ARG A 64 2.52 -12.47 5.41
CA ARG A 64 3.42 -11.33 5.20
C ARG A 64 3.36 -10.87 3.75
N ASP A 65 3.47 -9.56 3.56
CA ASP A 65 3.42 -8.85 2.27
C ASP A 65 2.09 -9.03 1.51
N LEU A 66 1.04 -9.55 2.16
CA LEU A 66 -0.29 -9.59 1.56
C LEU A 66 -0.77 -8.15 1.27
N PRO A 67 -1.15 -7.83 0.02
CA PRO A 67 -1.73 -6.54 -0.31
C PRO A 67 -3.10 -6.37 0.35
N VAL A 68 -3.29 -5.18 0.93
CA VAL A 68 -4.52 -4.73 1.59
C VAL A 68 -5.04 -3.52 0.83
N VAL A 69 -6.34 -3.52 0.52
CA VAL A 69 -7.01 -2.46 -0.25
C VAL A 69 -8.22 -1.91 0.50
N GLU A 70 -8.74 -0.76 0.05
CA GLU A 70 -10.00 -0.20 0.55
C GLU A 70 -11.13 -1.23 0.51
N GLY A 71 -11.89 -1.33 1.60
CA GLY A 71 -13.00 -2.26 1.80
C GLY A 71 -12.63 -3.58 2.47
N ASP A 72 -11.35 -3.97 2.51
CA ASP A 72 -10.90 -5.21 3.17
C ASP A 72 -11.20 -5.18 4.68
N GLU A 73 -11.70 -6.31 5.21
CA GLU A 73 -11.89 -6.57 6.64
C GLU A 73 -10.86 -7.58 7.14
N ILE A 74 -10.21 -7.31 8.27
CA ILE A 74 -9.17 -8.15 8.85
C ILE A 74 -9.52 -8.44 10.30
N THR A 75 -9.36 -9.70 10.73
CA THR A 75 -9.60 -10.13 12.11
C THR A 75 -8.43 -10.95 12.65
N SER A 76 -8.15 -10.79 13.94
CA SER A 76 -7.19 -11.57 14.71
C SER A 76 -7.91 -12.42 15.76
N GLY A 77 -7.48 -13.68 15.90
CA GLY A 77 -7.90 -14.54 17.01
C GLY A 77 -7.11 -14.25 18.29
N ALA A 78 -7.31 -15.10 19.30
CA ALA A 78 -6.71 -14.96 20.64
C ALA A 78 -5.17 -14.98 20.67
N ASP A 79 -4.54 -15.62 19.68
CA ASP A 79 -3.08 -15.68 19.51
C ASP A 79 -2.57 -14.78 18.37
N GLY A 80 -3.48 -14.06 17.71
CA GLY A 80 -3.19 -13.34 16.47
C GLY A 80 -2.82 -11.88 16.69
N ARG A 81 -1.83 -11.37 15.97
CA ARG A 81 -1.61 -9.92 15.83
C ARG A 81 -1.02 -9.61 14.47
N PHE A 82 -1.25 -8.40 13.99
CA PHE A 82 -0.77 -7.99 12.66
C PHE A 82 -0.40 -6.51 12.61
N GLU A 83 0.45 -6.18 11.64
CA GLU A 83 0.87 -4.82 11.30
C GLU A 83 0.58 -4.55 9.83
N ILE A 84 -0.09 -3.44 9.55
CA ILE A 84 -0.29 -2.89 8.21
C ILE A 84 0.61 -1.69 8.05
N GLN A 85 1.42 -1.70 7.00
CA GLN A 85 2.20 -0.55 6.55
C GLN A 85 1.52 0.10 5.34
N PHE A 86 1.15 1.37 5.48
CA PHE A 86 0.50 2.15 4.42
C PHE A 86 1.49 2.94 3.56
N ASN A 87 2.63 3.31 4.14
CA ASN A 87 3.76 4.01 3.51
C ASN A 87 4.98 3.97 4.47
N THR A 88 6.04 4.70 4.13
CA THR A 88 7.27 4.82 4.91
C THR A 88 7.09 5.54 6.26
N ASP A 89 5.91 6.08 6.58
CA ASP A 89 5.68 6.88 7.80
C ASP A 89 4.47 6.43 8.63
N THR A 90 3.55 5.64 8.09
CA THR A 90 2.25 5.30 8.69
C THR A 90 2.07 3.80 8.84
N HIS A 91 1.92 3.36 10.07
CA HIS A 91 1.72 1.95 10.45
C HIS A 91 0.50 1.83 11.37
N VAL A 92 -0.29 0.79 11.15
CA VAL A 92 -1.37 0.39 12.06
C VAL A 92 -1.07 -1.01 12.55
N ARG A 93 -1.07 -1.17 13.87
CA ARG A 93 -0.84 -2.42 14.59
C ARG A 93 -2.09 -2.79 15.33
N VAL A 94 -2.46 -4.05 15.25
CA VAL A 94 -3.71 -4.55 15.82
C VAL A 94 -3.42 -5.77 16.68
N ALA A 95 -3.95 -5.78 17.89
CA ALA A 95 -3.75 -6.83 18.87
C ALA A 95 -4.56 -8.10 18.53
N ASN A 96 -4.56 -9.06 19.43
CA ASN A 96 -5.46 -10.20 19.43
C ASN A 96 -6.93 -9.78 19.59
N ASP A 97 -7.82 -10.71 19.26
CA ASP A 97 -9.28 -10.57 19.43
C ASP A 97 -9.84 -9.27 18.86
N SER A 98 -9.33 -8.86 17.70
CA SER A 98 -9.61 -7.57 17.10
C SER A 98 -10.24 -7.73 15.71
N LYS A 99 -11.02 -6.71 15.32
CA LYS A 99 -11.64 -6.61 14.00
C LYS A 99 -11.43 -5.20 13.44
N LEU A 100 -10.73 -5.13 12.31
CA LEU A 100 -10.40 -3.90 11.59
C LEU A 100 -11.02 -3.92 10.18
N LYS A 101 -11.46 -2.77 9.68
CA LYS A 101 -11.78 -2.58 8.26
C LYS A 101 -11.01 -1.38 7.69
N ILE A 102 -10.63 -1.47 6.42
CA ILE A 102 -10.05 -0.36 5.68
C ILE A 102 -11.17 0.47 5.05
N GLU A 103 -11.54 1.58 5.66
CA GLU A 103 -12.66 2.41 5.20
C GLU A 103 -12.28 3.34 4.04
N SER A 104 -11.05 3.83 4.02
CA SER A 104 -10.55 4.69 2.94
C SER A 104 -9.06 4.45 2.75
N LEU A 105 -8.64 4.18 1.52
CA LEU A 105 -7.24 4.09 1.16
C LEU A 105 -7.01 4.76 -0.19
N SER A 106 -6.73 6.05 -0.14
CA SER A 106 -6.61 6.90 -1.32
C SER A 106 -5.57 8.01 -1.15
N GLU A 107 -5.35 8.78 -2.21
CA GLU A 107 -4.45 9.95 -2.17
C GLU A 107 -4.96 11.02 -1.18
N GLU A 108 -6.29 11.14 -1.03
CA GLU A 108 -6.90 12.08 -0.09
C GLU A 108 -6.63 11.71 1.37
N GLY A 109 -6.44 10.42 1.68
CA GLY A 109 -6.18 9.99 3.05
C GLY A 109 -6.41 8.53 3.35
N ILE A 110 -6.16 8.21 4.61
CA ILE A 110 -6.29 6.87 5.19
C ILE A 110 -7.34 6.94 6.29
N ALA A 111 -8.28 6.00 6.26
CA ALA A 111 -9.14 5.75 7.39
C ALA A 111 -9.34 4.26 7.61
N VAL A 112 -9.29 3.88 8.87
CA VAL A 112 -9.53 2.52 9.32
C VAL A 112 -10.60 2.54 10.40
N SER A 113 -11.39 1.48 10.47
CA SER A 113 -12.35 1.30 11.54
C SER A 113 -12.01 0.08 12.38
N LEU A 114 -11.91 0.28 13.69
CA LEU A 114 -11.76 -0.77 14.70
C LEU A 114 -13.15 -1.07 15.25
N SER A 115 -13.74 -2.19 14.83
CA SER A 115 -15.06 -2.60 15.34
C SER A 115 -14.99 -3.09 16.78
N SER A 116 -13.90 -3.80 17.11
CA SER A 116 -13.58 -4.26 18.46
C SER A 116 -12.08 -4.61 18.53
N GLY A 117 -11.52 -4.63 19.73
CA GLY A 117 -10.13 -4.97 20.02
C GLY A 117 -9.28 -3.75 20.36
N ILE A 118 -7.98 -3.84 20.06
CA ILE A 118 -6.98 -2.82 20.39
C ILE A 118 -6.17 -2.49 19.14
N LEU A 119 -6.03 -1.19 18.87
CA LEU A 119 -5.26 -0.65 17.77
C LEU A 119 -4.21 0.33 18.28
N ASN A 120 -3.02 0.28 17.68
CA ASN A 120 -2.01 1.33 17.78
C ASN A 120 -1.68 1.86 16.37
N LEU A 121 -1.76 3.17 16.20
CA LEU A 121 -1.38 3.87 14.98
C LEU A 121 -0.12 4.68 15.25
N THR A 122 0.93 4.44 14.46
CA THR A 122 2.15 5.25 14.45
C THR A 122 2.19 6.06 13.16
N ALA A 123 2.29 7.39 13.30
CA ALA A 123 2.56 8.33 12.23
C ALA A 123 3.88 9.07 12.51
N ARG A 124 4.93 8.80 11.74
CA ARG A 124 6.25 9.47 11.89
C ARG A 124 6.29 10.86 11.28
N LYS A 125 5.65 11.01 10.12
CA LYS A 125 5.43 12.27 9.42
C LYS A 125 3.97 12.32 9.01
N PHE A 126 3.33 13.45 9.22
CA PHE A 126 1.95 13.67 8.83
C PHE A 126 1.68 15.17 8.70
N ASP A 127 0.92 15.52 7.66
CA ASP A 127 0.54 16.90 7.34
C ASP A 127 -0.99 16.93 7.15
N PRO A 128 -1.76 17.39 8.16
CA PRO A 128 -3.22 17.37 8.13
C PRO A 128 -3.82 18.30 7.05
N ASP A 129 -3.04 19.22 6.49
CA ASP A 129 -3.50 20.11 5.42
C ASP A 129 -3.44 19.42 4.03
N LYS A 130 -2.71 18.32 3.90
CA LYS A 130 -2.54 17.58 2.63
C LYS A 130 -3.35 16.30 2.54
N SER A 131 -3.61 15.66 3.67
CA SER A 131 -4.23 14.34 3.72
C SER A 131 -4.87 14.12 5.09
N PHE A 132 -5.89 13.25 5.17
CA PHE A 132 -6.47 12.84 6.44
C PHE A 132 -5.94 11.49 6.91
N LEU A 133 -5.90 11.32 8.23
CA LEU A 133 -5.57 10.06 8.88
C LEU A 133 -6.53 9.87 10.07
N GLU A 134 -7.46 8.93 9.93
CA GLU A 134 -8.59 8.79 10.84
C GLU A 134 -8.74 7.34 11.33
N VAL A 135 -9.11 7.18 12.61
CA VAL A 135 -9.48 5.90 13.20
C VAL A 135 -10.91 6.01 13.71
N ASP A 136 -11.79 5.18 13.18
CA ASP A 136 -13.15 5.02 13.67
C ASP A 136 -13.22 3.87 14.68
N ALA A 137 -14.04 4.03 15.70
CA ALA A 137 -14.34 3.05 16.74
C ALA A 137 -15.84 3.16 17.10
N PRO A 138 -16.42 2.27 17.91
CA PRO A 138 -17.83 2.37 18.30
C PRO A 138 -18.19 3.77 18.81
N GLY A 139 -19.09 4.46 18.09
CA GLY A 139 -19.55 5.82 18.39
C GLY A 139 -18.47 6.91 18.43
N THR A 140 -17.24 6.63 17.98
CA THR A 140 -16.07 7.49 18.18
C THR A 140 -15.25 7.62 16.91
N THR A 141 -14.76 8.83 16.62
CA THR A 141 -13.81 9.09 15.52
C THR A 141 -12.60 9.85 16.06
N VAL A 142 -11.40 9.37 15.73
CA VAL A 142 -10.12 10.00 16.08
C VAL A 142 -9.48 10.53 14.79
N ALA A 143 -9.40 11.85 14.65
CA ALA A 143 -8.73 12.50 13.53
C ALA A 143 -7.34 12.99 13.95
N VAL A 144 -6.30 12.38 13.39
CA VAL A 144 -4.91 12.73 13.67
C VAL A 144 -4.62 14.14 13.16
N LEU A 145 -3.97 14.97 13.99
CA LEU A 145 -3.56 16.33 13.63
C LEU A 145 -2.03 16.50 13.53
N ARG A 146 -1.27 15.59 14.14
CA ARG A 146 0.19 15.69 14.21
C ARG A 146 0.82 14.30 14.14
N ALA A 147 2.07 14.21 13.72
CA ALA A 147 2.83 12.97 13.86
C ALA A 147 2.89 12.54 15.35
N GLY A 148 2.75 11.25 15.62
CA GLY A 148 2.69 10.70 16.97
C GLY A 148 2.24 9.25 17.00
N ARG A 149 1.93 8.76 18.20
CA ARG A 149 1.43 7.41 18.44
C ARG A 149 0.09 7.44 19.17
N TYR A 150 -0.88 6.73 18.61
CA TYR A 150 -2.27 6.79 18.99
C TYR A 150 -2.75 5.38 19.31
N ARG A 151 -3.20 5.15 20.54
CA ARG A 151 -3.82 3.89 20.95
C ARG A 151 -5.33 4.07 21.02
N VAL A 152 -6.07 3.13 20.48
CA VAL A 152 -7.53 3.06 20.55
C VAL A 152 -7.92 1.68 21.05
N ASP A 153 -8.56 1.63 22.22
CA ASP A 153 -9.14 0.42 22.78
C ASP A 153 -10.66 0.47 22.61
N ALA A 154 -11.22 -0.56 21.96
CA ALA A 154 -12.65 -0.72 21.73
C ALA A 154 -13.07 -2.13 22.19
N PRO A 155 -13.53 -2.33 23.45
CA PRO A 155 -13.98 -3.62 23.93
C PRO A 155 -15.13 -4.18 23.08
N ALA A 156 -15.33 -5.50 23.10
CA ALA A 156 -16.29 -6.18 22.23
C ALA A 156 -17.76 -5.75 22.46
N ASP A 157 -18.09 -5.30 23.66
CA ASP A 157 -19.40 -4.72 24.01
C ASP A 157 -19.60 -3.28 23.49
N GLY A 158 -18.52 -2.65 23.00
CA GLY A 158 -18.49 -1.29 22.51
C GLY A 158 -18.89 -0.23 23.54
N ALA A 159 -18.88 -0.56 24.84
CA ALA A 159 -19.46 0.27 25.89
C ALA A 159 -18.60 1.48 26.25
N GLU A 160 -17.28 1.32 26.22
CA GLU A 160 -16.30 2.37 26.51
C GLU A 160 -15.19 2.34 25.46
N VAL A 161 -15.00 3.42 24.72
CA VAL A 161 -13.82 3.58 23.85
C VAL A 161 -12.77 4.38 24.59
N ARG A 162 -11.52 3.89 24.64
CA ARG A 162 -10.40 4.65 25.20
C ARG A 162 -9.45 5.07 24.11
N VAL A 163 -9.09 6.35 24.10
CA VAL A 163 -8.12 6.94 23.17
C VAL A 163 -6.95 7.46 23.98
N GLY A 164 -5.74 6.99 23.70
CA GLY A 164 -4.50 7.44 24.34
C GLY A 164 -3.53 7.99 23.31
N ILE A 165 -2.89 9.13 23.60
CA ILE A 165 -1.90 9.72 22.72
C ILE A 165 -0.56 9.78 23.45
N SER A 166 0.39 8.99 22.97
CA SER A 166 1.77 9.07 23.44
C SER A 166 2.61 9.98 22.54
N SER A 167 3.82 10.30 23.00
CA SER A 167 4.92 10.94 22.25
C SER A 167 4.53 11.88 21.10
N GLY A 168 4.39 13.17 21.39
CA GLY A 168 4.38 14.22 20.37
C GLY A 168 3.12 14.29 19.50
N GLY A 169 2.15 13.41 19.68
CA GLY A 169 0.90 13.43 18.94
C GLY A 169 -0.08 14.53 19.37
N GLU A 170 -1.06 14.74 18.52
CA GLU A 170 -2.27 15.52 18.75
C GLU A 170 -3.38 14.96 17.85
N ALA A 171 -4.62 14.87 18.34
CA ALA A 171 -5.78 14.48 17.54
C ALA A 171 -7.03 15.23 17.99
N ARG A 172 -8.02 15.35 17.10
CA ARG A 172 -9.40 15.63 17.48
C ARG A 172 -10.12 14.32 17.71
N VAL A 173 -10.79 14.22 18.83
CA VAL A 173 -11.62 13.06 19.19
C VAL A 173 -13.06 13.52 19.19
N TYR A 174 -13.91 12.75 18.52
CA TYR A 174 -15.32 13.00 18.38
C TYR A 174 -16.11 11.83 18.94
N SER A 175 -17.22 12.14 19.61
CA SER A 175 -18.30 11.21 19.93
C SER A 175 -19.59 11.63 19.22
N GLY A 176 -20.67 10.87 19.43
CA GLY A 176 -21.99 11.24 18.90
C GLY A 176 -22.45 12.67 19.25
N ASN A 177 -22.01 13.22 20.38
CA ASN A 177 -22.46 14.52 20.92
C ASN A 177 -21.33 15.51 21.28
N ALA A 178 -20.07 15.10 21.27
CA ALA A 178 -18.95 15.95 21.68
C ALA A 178 -17.78 15.91 20.68
N GLY A 179 -16.93 16.92 20.74
CA GLY A 179 -15.66 16.98 20.04
C GLY A 179 -14.65 17.75 20.89
N PHE A 180 -13.44 17.20 21.06
CA PHE A 180 -12.36 17.86 21.79
C PHE A 180 -10.99 17.48 21.22
N THR A 181 -9.99 18.34 21.46
CA THR A 181 -8.61 18.04 21.10
C THR A 181 -7.94 17.28 22.23
N LEU A 182 -7.33 16.15 21.90
CA LEU A 182 -6.50 15.37 22.80
C LEU A 182 -5.03 15.56 22.42
N ASN A 183 -4.21 15.92 23.41
CA ASN A 183 -2.79 16.20 23.24
C ASN A 183 -1.93 15.01 23.68
N SER A 184 -0.67 14.97 23.25
CA SER A 184 0.34 14.05 23.77
C SER A 184 0.36 14.02 25.30
N GLY A 185 0.49 12.82 25.86
CA GLY A 185 0.51 12.61 27.31
C GLY A 185 -0.89 12.57 27.94
N ARG A 186 -1.96 12.51 27.13
CA ARG A 186 -3.35 12.45 27.60
C ARG A 186 -4.07 11.24 27.04
N SER A 187 -5.07 10.79 27.80
CA SER A 187 -6.06 9.80 27.38
C SER A 187 -7.46 10.34 27.61
N ALA A 188 -8.42 9.81 26.85
CA ALA A 188 -9.83 10.04 27.05
C ALA A 188 -10.60 8.71 27.02
N SER A 189 -11.48 8.51 28.01
CA SER A 189 -12.50 7.47 28.01
C SER A 189 -13.81 8.09 27.50
N LEU A 190 -14.45 7.46 26.52
CA LEU A 190 -15.74 7.85 25.97
C LEU A 190 -16.76 6.74 26.22
N PHE A 191 -17.84 7.05 26.94
CA PHE A 191 -18.88 6.08 27.29
C PHE A 191 -19.98 6.12 26.22
N ILE A 192 -20.14 5.01 25.50
CA ILE A 192 -21.03 4.92 24.32
C ILE A 192 -22.43 4.46 24.72
N ASN A 193 -22.54 3.58 25.70
CA ASN A 193 -23.78 3.06 26.25
C ASN A 193 -23.75 3.00 27.79
N GLY A 194 -24.83 2.52 28.40
CA GLY A 194 -24.95 2.44 29.86
C GLY A 194 -25.36 3.77 30.52
N ALA A 195 -25.18 3.86 31.85
CA ALA A 195 -25.66 4.99 32.64
C ALA A 195 -24.95 6.32 32.33
N ASN A 196 -23.70 6.25 31.86
CA ASN A 196 -22.87 7.42 31.55
C ASN A 196 -22.82 7.68 30.03
N ALA A 197 -23.74 7.12 29.25
CA ALA A 197 -23.72 7.24 27.79
C ALA A 197 -23.66 8.72 27.34
N GLY A 198 -22.68 9.04 26.49
CA GLY A 198 -22.43 10.40 26.00
C GLY A 198 -21.51 11.24 26.89
N GLU A 199 -21.08 10.72 28.04
CA GLU A 199 -20.03 11.33 28.86
C GLU A 199 -18.63 10.95 28.39
N TRP A 200 -17.65 11.77 28.75
CA TRP A 200 -16.24 11.48 28.51
C TRP A 200 -15.38 12.01 29.67
N GLU A 201 -14.25 11.34 29.91
CA GLU A 201 -13.30 11.71 30.95
C GLU A 201 -11.89 11.77 30.39
N MET A 202 -11.15 12.83 30.70
CA MET A 202 -9.73 12.97 30.35
C MET A 202 -8.82 12.63 31.53
N ARG A 203 -7.71 11.93 31.24
CA ARG A 203 -6.68 11.57 32.21
C ARG A 203 -5.29 11.79 31.64
N ASP A 204 -4.28 11.77 32.52
CA ASP A 204 -2.89 11.67 32.08
C ASP A 204 -2.64 10.29 31.44
N TYR A 205 -1.75 10.24 30.45
CA TYR A 205 -1.41 9.02 29.72
C TYR A 205 0.09 8.96 29.48
N ALA A 206 0.78 8.11 30.22
CA ALA A 206 2.19 7.83 30.01
C ALA A 206 2.44 6.71 28.98
N GLY A 207 1.37 6.16 28.38
CA GLY A 207 1.36 4.84 27.74
C GLY A 207 0.71 3.80 28.65
N VAL A 208 0.19 2.71 28.07
CA VAL A 208 -0.13 1.50 28.83
C VAL A 208 1.14 0.64 28.80
N ASP A 209 1.61 0.13 29.95
CA ASP A 209 2.76 -0.78 29.93
C ASP A 209 2.28 -2.23 29.86
N ASP A 210 1.52 -2.56 28.81
CA ASP A 210 1.07 -3.92 28.54
C ASP A 210 1.91 -4.61 27.45
N ASP A 211 1.68 -5.90 27.24
CA ASP A 211 2.45 -6.70 26.28
C ASP A 211 2.26 -6.22 24.84
N PHE A 212 1.10 -5.64 24.53
CA PHE A 212 0.83 -5.07 23.21
C PHE A 212 1.65 -3.80 23.00
N ASP A 213 1.64 -2.86 23.94
CA ASP A 213 2.40 -1.61 23.85
C ASP A 213 3.91 -1.90 23.77
N LYS A 214 4.44 -2.86 24.57
CA LYS A 214 5.83 -3.34 24.44
C LYS A 214 6.13 -3.84 23.03
N TRP A 215 5.28 -4.71 22.49
CA TRP A 215 5.46 -5.22 21.14
C TRP A 215 5.41 -4.10 20.08
N THR A 216 4.49 -3.14 20.20
CA THR A 216 4.43 -2.00 19.25
C THR A 216 5.69 -1.13 19.31
N PHE A 217 6.24 -0.94 20.50
CA PHE A 217 7.49 -0.20 20.69
C PHE A 217 8.67 -0.93 20.04
N ASP A 218 8.80 -2.24 20.26
CA ASP A 218 9.85 -3.06 19.65
C ASP A 218 9.77 -3.03 18.11
N ARG A 219 8.55 -3.08 17.57
CA ARG A 219 8.31 -2.95 16.12
C ARG A 219 8.71 -1.59 15.58
N ASP A 220 8.40 -0.51 16.29
CA ASP A 220 8.81 0.85 15.91
C ASP A 220 10.33 1.02 15.95
N ASP A 221 11.00 0.49 16.99
CA ASP A 221 12.46 0.51 17.12
C ASP A 221 13.14 -0.31 16.00
N GLU A 222 12.63 -1.52 15.73
CA GLU A 222 13.14 -2.35 14.63
C GLU A 222 12.97 -1.66 13.27
N PHE A 223 11.82 -1.04 13.02
CA PHE A 223 11.60 -0.26 11.81
C PHE A 223 12.56 0.91 11.73
N ALA A 224 12.73 1.69 12.82
CA ALA A 224 13.62 2.84 12.84
C ALA A 224 15.07 2.45 12.52
N LYS A 225 15.54 1.30 13.02
CA LYS A 225 16.86 0.74 12.68
C LYS A 225 16.99 0.42 11.20
N ARG A 226 15.97 -0.19 10.57
CA ARG A 226 15.98 -0.46 9.12
C ARG A 226 15.97 0.83 8.32
N LEU A 227 15.13 1.79 8.71
CA LEU A 227 15.03 3.09 8.04
C LEU A 227 16.35 3.87 8.11
N ALA A 228 17.05 3.86 9.25
CA ALA A 228 18.30 4.57 9.45
C ALA A 228 19.43 4.14 8.51
N VAL A 229 19.38 2.91 8.01
CA VAL A 229 20.37 2.37 7.05
C VAL A 229 19.79 2.19 5.65
N ALA A 230 18.53 2.54 5.41
CA ALA A 230 17.89 2.44 4.10
C ALA A 230 18.46 3.51 3.14
N ASN A 231 18.46 3.21 1.83
CA ASN A 231 19.08 4.06 0.81
C ASN A 231 18.06 5.00 0.14
N TYR A 232 17.08 5.47 0.91
CA TYR A 232 16.10 6.46 0.47
C TYR A 232 16.80 7.77 0.08
N GLY A 233 16.45 8.31 -1.08
CA GLY A 233 17.07 9.50 -1.68
C GLY A 233 18.41 9.26 -2.38
N GLU A 234 18.99 8.06 -2.27
CA GLU A 234 20.26 7.70 -2.92
C GLU A 234 20.04 6.69 -4.06
N TYR A 235 19.47 5.52 -3.75
CA TYR A 235 19.24 4.45 -4.73
C TYR A 235 17.80 4.38 -5.22
N TYR A 236 16.86 4.85 -4.42
CA TYR A 236 15.42 4.88 -4.68
C TYR A 236 14.76 6.02 -3.90
N ASP A 237 13.54 6.41 -4.25
CA ASP A 237 12.84 7.50 -3.57
C ASP A 237 11.96 7.02 -2.39
N ASP A 238 11.51 7.99 -1.60
CA ASP A 238 10.73 7.80 -0.36
C ASP A 238 9.37 7.12 -0.60
N SER A 239 8.84 7.14 -1.83
CA SER A 239 7.57 6.50 -2.17
C SER A 239 7.68 4.97 -2.25
N LEU A 240 8.90 4.43 -2.32
CA LEU A 240 9.16 3.01 -2.45
C LEU A 240 9.19 2.27 -1.10
N TYR A 241 8.12 2.40 -0.32
CA TYR A 241 8.01 1.76 0.99
C TYR A 241 8.17 0.23 0.92
N GLY A 242 8.73 -0.36 1.97
CA GLY A 242 9.19 -1.75 2.01
C GLY A 242 10.64 -1.91 1.53
N ALA A 243 11.22 -0.92 0.85
CA ALA A 243 12.62 -0.96 0.43
C ALA A 243 13.59 -0.93 1.62
N GLU A 244 13.13 -0.47 2.79
CA GLU A 244 13.87 -0.54 4.06
C GLU A 244 14.23 -1.99 4.45
N ASP A 245 13.51 -2.99 3.96
CA ASP A 245 13.79 -4.41 4.25
C ASP A 245 15.02 -4.92 3.46
N LEU A 246 15.39 -4.27 2.34
CA LEU A 246 16.36 -4.81 1.38
C LEU A 246 17.77 -4.97 1.95
N ASN A 247 18.20 -4.05 2.81
CA ASN A 247 19.54 -4.10 3.40
C ASN A 247 19.70 -5.23 4.41
N THR A 248 18.59 -5.73 4.98
CA THR A 248 18.59 -6.92 5.85
C THR A 248 18.85 -8.19 5.05
N TYR A 249 18.34 -8.28 3.82
CA TYR A 249 18.31 -9.54 3.06
C TYR A 249 19.30 -9.61 1.89
N GLY A 250 20.03 -8.55 1.61
CA GLY A 250 20.91 -8.50 0.44
C GLY A 250 21.90 -7.35 0.46
N SER A 251 22.41 -7.03 -0.72
CA SER A 251 23.45 -6.02 -0.90
C SER A 251 23.21 -5.21 -2.16
N TRP A 252 23.52 -3.91 -2.08
CA TRP A 252 23.56 -3.02 -3.22
C TRP A 252 24.93 -3.07 -3.89
N VAL A 253 24.94 -3.17 -5.21
CA VAL A 253 26.15 -3.25 -6.02
C VAL A 253 26.01 -2.26 -7.17
N HIS A 254 27.06 -1.48 -7.43
CA HIS A 254 27.09 -0.62 -8.59
C HIS A 254 27.34 -1.45 -9.87
N ASN A 255 26.43 -1.32 -10.82
CA ASN A 255 26.54 -1.90 -12.15
C ASN A 255 26.62 -0.77 -13.19
N SER A 256 27.60 -0.81 -14.10
CA SER A 256 27.81 0.26 -15.09
C SER A 256 26.65 0.46 -16.06
N SER A 257 25.85 -0.58 -16.33
CA SER A 257 24.68 -0.50 -17.22
C SER A 257 23.39 -0.16 -16.49
N TYR A 258 23.27 -0.54 -15.21
CA TYR A 258 22.01 -0.47 -14.46
C TYR A 258 22.06 0.41 -13.21
N GLY A 259 23.17 1.10 -12.95
CA GLY A 259 23.37 1.90 -11.73
C GLY A 259 23.46 1.02 -10.49
N TYR A 260 23.04 1.53 -9.35
CA TYR A 260 22.94 0.73 -8.12
C TYR A 260 21.79 -0.27 -8.23
N VAL A 261 22.13 -1.54 -8.08
CA VAL A 261 21.21 -2.68 -8.16
C VAL A 261 21.34 -3.53 -6.91
N TRP A 262 20.23 -4.10 -6.48
CA TRP A 262 20.18 -4.97 -5.32
C TRP A 262 20.29 -6.44 -5.73
N ARG A 263 20.92 -7.26 -4.89
CA ARG A 263 20.84 -8.72 -4.99
C ARG A 263 20.64 -9.34 -3.61
N PRO A 264 19.86 -10.42 -3.49
CA PRO A 264 19.74 -11.17 -2.24
C PRO A 264 21.09 -11.81 -1.87
N SER A 265 21.35 -11.92 -0.58
CA SER A 265 22.54 -12.60 -0.07
C SER A 265 22.40 -14.12 -0.19
N VAL A 266 23.53 -14.84 -0.20
CA VAL A 266 23.52 -16.31 -0.21
C VAL A 266 22.80 -16.87 1.03
N SER A 267 22.94 -16.23 2.19
CA SER A 267 22.26 -16.65 3.42
C SER A 267 20.74 -16.46 3.34
N SER A 268 20.25 -15.39 2.70
CA SER A 268 18.82 -15.19 2.47
C SER A 268 18.25 -16.22 1.50
N LEU A 269 19.03 -16.63 0.50
CA LEU A 269 18.62 -17.61 -0.50
C LEU A 269 18.69 -19.07 -0.02
N SER A 270 19.40 -19.37 1.07
CA SER A 270 19.63 -20.75 1.53
C SER A 270 18.35 -21.51 1.88
N ASN A 271 17.28 -20.79 2.23
CA ASN A 271 15.95 -21.34 2.50
C ASN A 271 15.20 -21.78 1.22
N TYR A 272 15.77 -21.56 0.04
CA TYR A 272 15.12 -21.76 -1.25
C TYR A 272 16.00 -22.57 -2.21
N SER A 273 15.65 -23.83 -2.46
CA SER A 273 16.51 -24.78 -3.18
C SER A 273 16.76 -24.46 -4.65
N ASN A 274 15.87 -23.73 -5.30
CA ASN A 274 15.90 -23.45 -6.74
C ASN A 274 15.43 -22.02 -7.06
N TRP A 275 15.70 -21.10 -6.15
CA TRP A 275 15.18 -19.74 -6.16
C TRP A 275 15.32 -19.03 -7.51
N SER A 276 14.24 -18.36 -7.90
CA SER A 276 14.24 -17.25 -8.84
C SER A 276 13.13 -16.29 -8.42
N PRO A 277 13.18 -15.03 -8.87
CA PRO A 277 12.07 -14.09 -8.71
C PRO A 277 10.75 -14.72 -9.18
N TYR A 278 9.67 -14.47 -8.43
CA TYR A 278 8.32 -15.01 -8.67
C TYR A 278 8.23 -16.55 -8.67
N ARG A 279 9.03 -17.25 -7.86
CA ARG A 279 8.93 -18.71 -7.70
C ARG A 279 8.27 -19.15 -6.40
N TYR A 280 8.58 -18.46 -5.31
CA TYR A 280 8.10 -18.78 -3.97
C TYR A 280 7.05 -17.74 -3.55
N GLY A 281 5.84 -18.21 -3.31
CA GLY A 281 4.67 -17.36 -3.14
C GLY A 281 3.44 -17.98 -3.78
N ASN A 282 2.41 -17.16 -3.97
CA ASN A 282 1.15 -17.62 -4.55
C ASN A 282 0.42 -16.48 -5.27
N TRP A 283 -0.40 -16.84 -6.26
CA TRP A 283 -1.30 -15.90 -6.91
C TRP A 283 -2.55 -15.70 -6.06
N ARG A 284 -2.81 -14.46 -5.66
CA ARG A 284 -4.01 -14.06 -4.90
C ARG A 284 -4.84 -13.10 -5.74
N TRP A 285 -6.15 -13.17 -5.58
CA TRP A 285 -7.05 -12.21 -6.20
C TRP A 285 -7.22 -11.00 -5.29
N ILE A 286 -6.91 -9.82 -5.81
CA ILE A 286 -7.08 -8.55 -5.11
C ILE A 286 -8.10 -7.72 -5.90
N PRO A 287 -9.27 -7.36 -5.35
CA PRO A 287 -10.34 -6.73 -6.13
C PRO A 287 -9.86 -5.56 -6.99
N SER A 288 -9.04 -4.65 -6.46
CA SER A 288 -8.54 -3.44 -7.15
C SER A 288 -7.43 -3.66 -8.17
N PHE A 289 -6.90 -4.88 -8.24
CA PHE A 289 -5.68 -5.18 -8.99
C PHE A 289 -5.78 -6.46 -9.83
N GLY A 290 -6.78 -7.32 -9.59
CA GLY A 290 -6.91 -8.62 -10.23
C GLY A 290 -5.95 -9.65 -9.63
N TRP A 291 -5.48 -10.58 -10.45
CA TRP A 291 -4.47 -11.55 -10.03
C TRP A 291 -3.17 -10.84 -9.65
N THR A 292 -2.70 -11.11 -8.45
CA THR A 292 -1.56 -10.44 -7.84
C THR A 292 -0.62 -11.48 -7.25
N TRP A 293 0.67 -11.32 -7.47
CA TRP A 293 1.66 -12.19 -6.86
C TRP A 293 1.86 -11.81 -5.40
N VAL A 294 1.78 -12.78 -4.48
CA VAL A 294 2.09 -12.58 -3.06
C VAL A 294 3.26 -13.49 -2.72
N ASN A 295 4.38 -12.88 -2.35
CA ASN A 295 5.65 -13.56 -2.13
C ASN A 295 5.78 -14.23 -0.77
N ASP A 296 6.60 -15.27 -0.72
CA ASP A 296 7.06 -15.85 0.54
C ASP A 296 8.32 -15.12 1.06
N GLU A 297 9.09 -14.51 0.16
CA GLU A 297 10.38 -13.91 0.53
C GLU A 297 10.21 -12.58 1.26
N PRO A 298 10.86 -12.34 2.41
CA PRO A 298 10.58 -11.16 3.23
C PRO A 298 11.03 -9.81 2.63
N TRP A 299 11.74 -9.84 1.49
CA TRP A 299 12.16 -8.68 0.70
C TRP A 299 11.28 -8.44 -0.55
N GLY A 300 10.24 -9.26 -0.73
CA GLY A 300 9.50 -9.35 -1.98
C GLY A 300 8.56 -8.18 -2.25
N TRP A 301 8.01 -7.53 -1.20
CA TRP A 301 7.07 -6.41 -1.35
C TRP A 301 7.51 -5.41 -2.42
N THR A 302 8.69 -4.82 -2.25
CA THR A 302 9.20 -3.83 -3.20
C THR A 302 9.68 -4.48 -4.49
N THR A 303 10.37 -5.61 -4.40
CA THR A 303 11.09 -6.17 -5.56
C THR A 303 10.17 -6.86 -6.58
N TYR A 304 8.95 -7.21 -6.19
CA TYR A 304 7.97 -7.88 -7.06
C TYR A 304 6.82 -6.99 -7.52
N HIS A 305 6.66 -5.83 -6.90
CA HIS A 305 5.62 -4.87 -7.25
C HIS A 305 6.16 -3.57 -7.83
N ASN A 306 7.48 -3.37 -7.78
CA ASN A 306 8.18 -2.23 -8.35
C ASN A 306 9.48 -2.67 -9.05
N GLY A 307 10.09 -1.74 -9.79
CA GLY A 307 11.39 -1.96 -10.44
C GLY A 307 11.41 -3.09 -11.45
N ARG A 308 12.56 -3.73 -11.62
CA ARG A 308 12.79 -4.82 -12.59
C ARG A 308 13.86 -5.79 -12.11
N TRP A 309 13.55 -7.08 -12.19
CA TRP A 309 14.53 -8.15 -12.07
C TRP A 309 15.25 -8.40 -13.40
N PHE A 310 16.55 -8.64 -13.35
CA PHE A 310 17.33 -9.03 -14.51
C PHE A 310 18.42 -10.03 -14.14
N TRP A 311 18.77 -10.86 -15.11
CA TRP A 311 19.82 -11.87 -14.95
C TRP A 311 21.11 -11.34 -15.58
N ASN A 312 22.18 -11.33 -14.80
CA ASN A 312 23.51 -10.94 -15.27
C ASN A 312 24.57 -11.84 -14.65
N SER A 313 25.52 -12.31 -15.46
CA SER A 313 26.70 -13.06 -14.97
C SER A 313 26.33 -14.22 -14.02
N GLY A 314 25.27 -14.96 -14.34
CA GLY A 314 24.82 -16.12 -13.55
C GLY A 314 24.08 -15.78 -12.25
N ASN A 315 23.69 -14.53 -12.03
CA ASN A 315 23.01 -14.08 -10.81
C ASN A 315 21.79 -13.21 -11.14
N TRP A 316 20.81 -13.20 -10.23
CA TRP A 316 19.69 -12.27 -10.26
C TRP A 316 20.06 -10.97 -9.57
N TYR A 317 19.69 -9.86 -10.22
CA TYR A 317 19.77 -8.52 -9.69
C TYR A 317 18.42 -7.85 -9.88
N TRP A 318 18.09 -6.95 -8.96
CA TRP A 318 16.93 -6.11 -9.05
C TRP A 318 17.35 -4.66 -9.15
N SER A 319 16.76 -3.92 -10.09
CA SER A 319 16.89 -2.48 -10.16
C SER A 319 15.59 -1.84 -9.71
N PRO A 320 15.63 -0.78 -8.89
CA PRO A 320 14.43 -0.02 -8.53
C PRO A 320 13.78 0.63 -9.76
N PHE A 321 14.55 0.89 -10.82
CA PHE A 321 14.06 1.52 -12.04
C PHE A 321 13.80 0.50 -13.15
N GLY A 322 12.92 0.86 -14.09
CA GLY A 322 12.92 0.27 -15.43
C GLY A 322 13.94 0.97 -16.34
N ALA A 323 13.86 0.70 -17.64
CA ALA A 323 14.66 1.43 -18.63
C ALA A 323 14.46 2.97 -18.55
N ASN A 324 13.26 3.41 -18.19
CA ASN A 324 12.97 4.80 -17.89
C ASN A 324 13.12 5.07 -16.39
N ARG A 325 14.17 5.80 -16.01
CA ARG A 325 14.45 6.18 -14.61
C ARG A 325 13.62 7.34 -14.11
N ASN A 326 12.92 8.06 -14.99
CA ASN A 326 12.12 9.23 -14.65
C ASN A 326 10.65 8.88 -14.38
N THR A 327 10.28 7.60 -14.43
CA THR A 327 8.92 7.14 -14.14
C THR A 327 8.76 7.01 -12.63
N ALA A 328 7.70 7.61 -12.09
CA ALA A 328 7.32 7.43 -10.68
C ALA A 328 7.17 5.94 -10.36
N TYR A 329 7.51 5.54 -9.14
CA TYR A 329 7.28 4.17 -8.69
C TYR A 329 5.79 3.89 -8.62
N ARG A 330 5.31 3.05 -9.53
CA ARG A 330 3.93 2.56 -9.51
C ARG A 330 3.95 1.12 -9.05
N TRP A 331 3.22 0.85 -7.96
CA TRP A 331 2.99 -0.52 -7.51
C TRP A 331 2.18 -1.27 -8.59
N ARG A 332 2.60 -2.49 -8.93
CA ARG A 332 1.95 -3.35 -9.93
C ARG A 332 1.62 -4.71 -9.32
N PRO A 333 0.52 -5.39 -9.74
CA PRO A 333 0.13 -6.70 -9.23
C PRO A 333 1.24 -7.78 -9.34
N ALA A 334 2.04 -7.71 -10.41
CA ALA A 334 3.33 -8.36 -10.58
C ALA A 334 4.01 -7.79 -11.82
N LEU A 335 5.33 -7.89 -11.94
CA LEU A 335 6.06 -7.56 -13.16
C LEU A 335 6.59 -8.82 -13.84
N VAL A 336 5.67 -9.59 -14.42
CA VAL A 336 5.93 -10.86 -15.09
C VAL A 336 5.36 -10.89 -16.50
N TYR A 337 6.01 -11.61 -17.40
CA TYR A 337 5.32 -12.14 -18.57
C TYR A 337 4.62 -13.41 -18.13
N ILE A 338 3.34 -13.54 -18.48
CA ILE A 338 2.52 -14.71 -18.13
C ILE A 338 1.81 -15.21 -19.38
N THR A 339 1.81 -16.54 -19.57
CA THR A 339 1.22 -17.20 -20.74
C THR A 339 0.71 -18.60 -20.36
N THR A 340 0.00 -19.27 -21.27
CA THR A 340 -0.49 -20.64 -21.08
C THR A 340 0.15 -21.57 -22.09
N ILE A 341 0.85 -22.61 -21.62
CA ILE A 341 1.54 -23.61 -22.43
C ILE A 341 1.15 -25.00 -21.95
N SER A 342 0.58 -25.84 -22.84
CA SER A 342 0.25 -27.23 -22.54
C SER A 342 -0.51 -27.42 -21.21
N SER A 343 -1.61 -26.68 -21.03
CA SER A 343 -2.43 -26.65 -19.79
C SER A 343 -1.70 -26.20 -18.52
N ASN A 344 -0.55 -25.54 -18.66
CA ASN A 344 0.14 -24.88 -17.55
C ASN A 344 0.10 -23.38 -17.76
N ILE A 345 -0.16 -22.64 -16.69
CA ILE A 345 0.09 -21.20 -16.64
C ILE A 345 1.56 -21.04 -16.28
N CYS A 346 2.30 -20.35 -17.15
CA CYS A 346 3.73 -20.14 -17.03
C CYS A 346 4.02 -18.65 -16.89
N TRP A 347 4.94 -18.30 -15.99
CA TRP A 347 5.39 -16.93 -15.85
C TRP A 347 6.89 -16.84 -15.55
N TYR A 348 7.45 -15.67 -15.84
CA TYR A 348 8.82 -15.31 -15.51
C TYR A 348 8.94 -13.78 -15.43
N PRO A 349 10.00 -13.25 -14.79
CA PRO A 349 10.15 -11.81 -14.59
C PRO A 349 10.19 -11.06 -15.92
N LEU A 350 9.49 -9.93 -16.02
CA LEU A 350 9.62 -9.04 -17.19
C LEU A 350 11.08 -8.55 -17.29
N PRO A 351 11.73 -8.70 -18.46
CA PRO A 351 13.06 -8.14 -18.66
C PRO A 351 13.12 -6.64 -18.38
N PHE A 352 14.30 -6.16 -17.98
CA PHE A 352 14.54 -4.76 -17.59
C PHE A 352 14.05 -3.72 -18.62
N ASN A 353 14.27 -4.00 -19.92
CA ASN A 353 13.87 -3.10 -21.01
C ASN A 353 12.45 -3.34 -21.53
N SER A 354 11.70 -4.25 -20.91
CA SER A 354 10.31 -4.51 -21.31
C SER A 354 9.38 -3.50 -20.63
N PRO A 355 8.46 -2.88 -21.38
CA PRO A 355 7.38 -2.11 -20.79
C PRO A 355 6.48 -3.03 -19.97
N TYR A 356 5.69 -2.41 -19.10
CA TYR A 356 4.73 -3.14 -18.29
C TYR A 356 3.76 -3.97 -19.16
N TYR A 357 3.59 -5.24 -18.78
CA TYR A 357 2.66 -6.18 -19.38
C TYR A 357 1.48 -6.37 -18.43
N ASP A 358 0.37 -5.67 -18.71
CA ASP A 358 -0.84 -5.78 -17.90
C ASP A 358 -1.67 -7.01 -18.29
N TYR A 359 -1.42 -8.11 -17.59
CA TYR A 359 -2.19 -9.35 -17.74
C TYR A 359 -3.58 -9.30 -17.09
N ASN A 360 -3.88 -8.25 -16.32
CA ASN A 360 -5.20 -7.99 -15.73
C ASN A 360 -6.03 -6.96 -16.52
N ALA A 361 -5.50 -6.44 -17.65
CA ALA A 361 -6.10 -5.33 -18.41
C ALA A 361 -7.60 -5.54 -18.74
N ARG A 362 -8.00 -6.77 -19.10
CA ARG A 362 -9.41 -7.09 -19.39
C ARG A 362 -10.30 -6.91 -18.17
N TYR A 363 -9.89 -7.45 -17.02
CA TYR A 363 -10.63 -7.34 -15.78
C TYR A 363 -10.75 -5.89 -15.32
N LEU A 364 -9.64 -5.13 -15.37
CA LEU A 364 -9.63 -3.73 -14.96
C LEU A 364 -10.48 -2.86 -15.88
N PHE A 365 -10.48 -3.13 -17.19
CA PHE A 365 -11.34 -2.45 -18.15
C PHE A 365 -12.83 -2.68 -17.85
N ASP A 366 -13.24 -3.94 -17.64
CA ASP A 366 -14.63 -4.27 -17.34
C ASP A 366 -15.08 -3.65 -16.00
N ARG A 367 -14.22 -3.70 -14.98
CA ARG A 367 -14.48 -3.04 -13.69
C ARG A 367 -14.67 -1.53 -13.83
N ARG A 368 -13.80 -0.85 -14.60
CA ARG A 368 -13.91 0.60 -14.84
C ARG A 368 -15.22 0.95 -15.53
N ARG A 369 -15.60 0.20 -16.56
CA ARG A 369 -16.85 0.39 -17.30
C ARG A 369 -18.08 0.28 -16.38
N ASN A 370 -18.14 -0.77 -15.57
CA ASN A 370 -19.27 -0.98 -14.65
C ASN A 370 -19.40 0.14 -13.61
N ARG A 371 -18.28 0.70 -13.14
CA ARG A 371 -18.29 1.84 -12.20
C ARG A 371 -18.85 3.12 -12.83
N THR A 372 -18.53 3.39 -14.10
CA THR A 372 -19.06 4.57 -14.82
C THR A 372 -20.52 4.45 -15.19
N ASP A 373 -21.03 3.24 -15.43
CA ASP A 373 -22.40 3.00 -15.89
C ASP A 373 -23.44 2.96 -14.75
N GLY A 374 -23.03 3.22 -13.49
CA GLY A 374 -23.95 3.35 -12.35
C GLY A 374 -24.69 2.07 -11.95
N ALA A 375 -24.30 0.92 -12.49
CA ALA A 375 -24.81 -0.38 -12.05
C ALA A 375 -24.16 -0.74 -10.71
N ASP A 376 -24.96 -1.21 -9.74
CA ASP A 376 -24.49 -1.72 -8.45
C ASP A 376 -23.33 -2.71 -8.66
N ALA A 377 -22.10 -2.24 -8.40
CA ALA A 377 -20.87 -3.00 -8.62
C ALA A 377 -20.83 -4.32 -7.84
N ALA A 378 -21.70 -4.47 -6.84
CA ALA A 378 -21.84 -5.67 -6.03
C ALA A 378 -22.57 -6.84 -6.74
N ASN A 379 -23.39 -6.58 -7.78
CA ASN A 379 -24.26 -7.63 -8.37
C ASN A 379 -24.12 -7.85 -9.88
N THR A 380 -23.33 -7.06 -10.60
CA THR A 380 -23.04 -7.35 -12.01
C THR A 380 -21.99 -8.44 -12.15
N VAL A 381 -22.45 -9.65 -12.47
CA VAL A 381 -21.64 -10.77 -12.99
C VAL A 381 -20.73 -10.24 -14.11
N PRO A 382 -19.42 -10.55 -14.13
CA PRO A 382 -18.60 -10.32 -15.31
C PRO A 382 -19.24 -11.09 -16.47
N VAL A 383 -19.96 -10.39 -17.35
CA VAL A 383 -20.54 -10.99 -18.54
C VAL A 383 -19.36 -11.44 -19.40
N GLN A 384 -19.20 -12.75 -19.50
CA GLN A 384 -18.25 -13.38 -20.39
C GLN A 384 -18.53 -12.89 -21.82
N PRO A 385 -17.60 -12.25 -22.54
CA PRO A 385 -17.72 -12.23 -23.99
C PRO A 385 -17.68 -13.68 -24.45
N ALA A 386 -18.64 -14.09 -25.28
CA ALA A 386 -18.72 -15.43 -25.83
C ALA A 386 -17.35 -15.89 -26.38
N ALA A 387 -17.09 -17.19 -26.35
CA ALA A 387 -15.84 -17.82 -26.83
C ALA A 387 -15.50 -17.52 -28.31
N SER A 388 -16.35 -16.78 -29.03
CA SER A 388 -16.18 -16.37 -30.42
C SER A 388 -16.24 -14.86 -30.65
N THR A 389 -16.17 -14.03 -29.60
CA THR A 389 -16.12 -12.57 -29.82
C THR A 389 -14.74 -12.20 -30.36
N ARG A 390 -14.69 -12.03 -31.68
CA ARG A 390 -13.61 -11.40 -32.44
C ARG A 390 -13.02 -10.27 -31.60
N ILE A 391 -11.72 -10.38 -31.33
CA ILE A 391 -10.92 -9.35 -30.66
C ILE A 391 -11.29 -8.00 -31.27
N VAL A 392 -12.03 -7.18 -30.53
CA VAL A 392 -11.99 -5.73 -30.77
C VAL A 392 -10.58 -5.36 -30.35
N ARG A 393 -9.68 -5.31 -31.34
CA ARG A 393 -8.34 -4.77 -31.16
C ARG A 393 -8.58 -3.40 -30.55
N ASN A 394 -8.17 -3.22 -29.30
CA ASN A 394 -8.15 -1.90 -28.70
C ASN A 394 -7.08 -1.12 -29.47
N ARG A 395 -7.51 -0.50 -30.56
CA ARG A 395 -6.71 0.36 -31.42
C ARG A 395 -6.68 1.72 -30.74
N GLY A 396 -6.12 1.74 -29.53
CA GLY A 396 -5.93 2.90 -28.69
C GLY A 396 -4.46 3.04 -28.36
N SER A 397 -3.72 3.70 -29.25
CA SER A 397 -2.44 4.39 -29.01
C SER A 397 -1.32 3.67 -28.23
N LEU A 398 -0.86 2.51 -28.70
CA LEU A 398 0.54 2.08 -28.50
C LEU A 398 1.05 1.41 -29.78
N GLY A 399 1.40 2.25 -30.75
CA GLY A 399 2.15 1.84 -31.95
C GLY A 399 3.59 1.52 -31.59
N GLY A 400 3.83 0.34 -31.02
CA GLY A 400 5.17 -0.15 -30.67
C GLY A 400 5.09 -1.60 -30.20
N ARG A 401 5.49 -2.51 -31.10
CA ARG A 401 5.57 -3.96 -30.87
C ARG A 401 6.46 -4.27 -29.67
N ILE A 402 6.03 -5.13 -28.76
CA ILE A 402 6.82 -5.47 -27.56
C ILE A 402 6.92 -6.99 -27.45
N THR A 403 8.10 -7.50 -27.77
CA THR A 403 8.55 -8.81 -27.31
C THR A 403 9.37 -8.61 -26.03
N PRO A 404 9.15 -9.39 -24.95
CA PRO A 404 10.05 -9.42 -23.81
C PRO A 404 11.41 -10.04 -24.22
N VAL A 405 12.23 -9.30 -24.97
CA VAL A 405 13.59 -9.73 -25.33
C VAL A 405 14.50 -9.36 -24.17
N GLY A 406 14.98 -10.38 -23.45
CA GLY A 406 15.96 -10.24 -22.40
C GLY A 406 16.63 -11.57 -22.09
N ASN A 407 17.80 -11.51 -21.47
CA ASN A 407 18.51 -12.71 -21.03
C ASN A 407 17.79 -13.31 -19.80
N ILE A 408 16.68 -14.02 -20.01
CA ILE A 408 15.99 -14.77 -18.95
C ILE A 408 16.39 -16.23 -19.07
N PRO A 409 17.01 -16.85 -18.05
CA PRO A 409 17.37 -18.25 -18.12
C PRO A 409 16.10 -19.11 -18.12
N ALA A 410 16.09 -20.21 -18.89
CA ALA A 410 14.94 -21.14 -18.91
C ALA A 410 14.59 -21.68 -17.51
N SER A 411 15.57 -21.78 -16.62
CA SER A 411 15.39 -22.16 -15.22
C SER A 411 14.58 -21.15 -14.38
N ALA A 412 14.34 -19.94 -14.89
CA ALA A 412 13.50 -18.90 -14.29
C ALA A 412 12.01 -19.15 -14.48
N VAL A 413 11.61 -19.88 -15.52
CA VAL A 413 10.21 -20.08 -15.84
C VAL A 413 9.56 -20.89 -14.72
N THR A 414 8.52 -20.31 -14.13
CA THR A 414 7.67 -20.95 -13.14
C THR A 414 6.38 -21.38 -13.81
N ALA A 415 5.85 -22.52 -13.42
CA ALA A 415 4.62 -23.06 -13.96
C ALA A 415 3.74 -23.64 -12.85
N VAL A 416 2.45 -23.63 -13.11
CA VAL A 416 1.43 -24.36 -12.35
C VAL A 416 0.35 -24.83 -13.32
N SER A 417 -0.34 -25.92 -13.01
CA SER A 417 -1.49 -26.34 -13.81
C SER A 417 -2.60 -25.28 -13.78
N VAL A 418 -3.34 -25.14 -14.88
CA VAL A 418 -4.48 -24.21 -14.96
C VAL A 418 -5.51 -24.49 -13.86
N GLU A 419 -5.69 -25.75 -13.46
CA GLU A 419 -6.62 -26.15 -12.40
C GLU A 419 -6.17 -25.76 -10.99
N GLN A 420 -4.87 -25.56 -10.77
CA GLN A 420 -4.30 -25.20 -9.46
C GLN A 420 -4.00 -23.70 -9.32
N PHE A 421 -3.92 -22.97 -10.43
CA PHE A 421 -3.63 -21.54 -10.44
C PHE A 421 -4.60 -20.76 -9.54
N GLY A 422 -4.05 -20.03 -8.58
CA GLY A 422 -4.83 -19.21 -7.64
C GLY A 422 -5.54 -19.99 -6.54
N ARG A 423 -5.45 -21.33 -6.46
CA ARG A 423 -6.09 -22.11 -5.39
C ARG A 423 -5.18 -22.32 -4.19
N GLU A 424 -4.00 -22.87 -4.42
CA GLU A 424 -3.05 -23.22 -3.36
C GLU A 424 -1.63 -22.98 -3.86
N ARG A 425 -0.70 -22.85 -2.91
CA ARG A 425 0.73 -22.80 -3.21
C ARG A 425 1.21 -24.09 -3.90
N ARG A 426 0.54 -25.22 -3.61
CA ARG A 426 0.93 -26.54 -4.07
C ARG A 426 0.89 -26.62 -5.60
N GLY A 427 2.00 -27.06 -6.19
CA GLY A 427 2.12 -27.25 -7.64
C GLY A 427 2.82 -26.11 -8.38
N ILE A 428 3.04 -24.96 -7.73
CA ILE A 428 3.91 -23.91 -8.27
C ILE A 428 5.36 -24.40 -8.23
N ALA A 429 5.98 -24.55 -9.40
CA ALA A 429 7.32 -25.10 -9.51
C ALA A 429 8.09 -24.57 -10.73
N ARG A 430 9.38 -24.89 -10.82
CA ARG A 430 10.17 -24.66 -12.05
C ARG A 430 9.55 -25.47 -13.19
N ALA A 431 9.32 -24.80 -14.31
CA ALA A 431 8.82 -25.44 -15.52
C ALA A 431 9.84 -26.47 -16.06
N SER A 432 9.34 -27.53 -16.69
CA SER A 432 10.21 -28.44 -17.44
C SER A 432 10.88 -27.70 -18.60
N SER A 433 12.06 -28.14 -19.05
CA SER A 433 12.83 -27.44 -20.10
C SER A 433 12.00 -27.18 -21.36
N ARG A 434 11.21 -28.16 -21.81
CA ARG A 434 10.32 -28.01 -22.98
C ARG A 434 9.25 -26.94 -22.79
N ILE A 435 8.62 -26.89 -21.61
CA ILE A 435 7.60 -25.88 -21.29
C ILE A 435 8.25 -24.50 -21.17
N ALA A 436 9.42 -24.42 -20.52
CA ALA A 436 10.18 -23.19 -20.36
C ALA A 436 10.60 -22.58 -21.70
N GLU A 437 11.18 -23.38 -22.60
CA GLU A 437 11.54 -22.95 -23.96
C GLU A 437 10.32 -22.48 -24.75
N SER A 438 9.21 -23.22 -24.66
CA SER A 438 7.96 -22.84 -25.33
C SER A 438 7.41 -21.51 -24.80
N ALA A 439 7.44 -21.29 -23.48
CA ALA A 439 6.97 -20.05 -22.86
C ALA A 439 7.83 -18.84 -23.25
N LEU A 440 9.16 -19.00 -23.27
CA LEU A 440 10.09 -17.96 -23.71
C LEU A 440 9.91 -17.61 -25.20
N ASN A 441 9.65 -18.62 -26.04
CA ASN A 441 9.40 -18.41 -27.47
C ASN A 441 8.02 -17.76 -27.72
N ALA A 442 6.99 -18.11 -26.95
CA ALA A 442 5.65 -17.52 -27.09
C ALA A 442 5.66 -16.00 -26.87
N ALA A 443 6.52 -15.51 -25.97
CA ALA A 443 6.72 -14.08 -25.75
C ALA A 443 7.23 -13.35 -27.01
N SER A 444 7.95 -14.06 -27.89
CA SER A 444 8.42 -13.57 -29.18
C SER A 444 7.36 -13.61 -30.28
N ALA A 445 6.26 -14.35 -30.07
CA ALA A 445 5.24 -14.60 -31.07
C ALA A 445 4.02 -13.65 -31.01
N ASP A 446 3.95 -12.72 -30.05
CA ASP A 446 2.89 -11.70 -29.93
C ASP A 446 1.46 -12.29 -29.82
N GLU A 447 1.26 -13.28 -28.94
CA GLU A 447 -0.02 -13.99 -28.77
C GLU A 447 -1.10 -13.21 -27.99
N GLY A 448 -0.83 -11.97 -27.56
CA GLY A 448 -1.75 -11.13 -26.78
C GLY A 448 -1.79 -11.45 -25.27
N VAL A 449 -2.75 -10.85 -24.56
CA VAL A 449 -2.94 -11.07 -23.10
C VAL A 449 -3.59 -12.44 -22.86
N PRO A 450 -3.03 -13.33 -22.01
CA PRO A 450 -3.61 -14.64 -21.75
C PRO A 450 -4.96 -14.50 -21.08
N THR A 451 -5.81 -15.50 -21.27
CA THR A 451 -7.05 -15.61 -20.51
C THR A 451 -6.76 -16.41 -19.25
N LEU A 452 -6.59 -15.72 -18.12
CA LEU A 452 -6.39 -16.35 -16.82
C LEU A 452 -7.72 -16.87 -16.24
N PRO A 453 -7.69 -17.90 -15.37
CA PRO A 453 -8.87 -18.36 -14.65
C PRO A 453 -9.56 -17.22 -13.91
N LEU A 454 -10.89 -17.20 -13.90
CA LEU A 454 -11.65 -16.24 -13.10
C LEU A 454 -11.63 -16.67 -11.63
N TYR A 455 -11.46 -15.71 -10.71
CA TYR A 455 -11.47 -15.96 -9.26
C TYR A 455 -12.68 -16.79 -8.78
N ARG A 456 -13.90 -16.48 -9.25
CA ARG A 456 -15.10 -17.27 -8.88
C ARG A 456 -15.08 -18.70 -9.44
N ARG A 457 -14.39 -18.96 -10.56
CA ARG A 457 -14.23 -20.32 -11.13
C ARG A 457 -13.19 -21.15 -10.40
N THR A 458 -12.25 -20.52 -9.69
CA THR A 458 -11.36 -21.21 -8.76
C THR A 458 -12.10 -21.77 -7.54
N GLY A 459 -13.37 -21.40 -7.34
CA GLY A 459 -14.33 -22.10 -6.48
C GLY A 459 -14.41 -21.57 -5.06
N GLY A 460 -14.09 -20.29 -4.83
CA GLY A 460 -14.09 -19.63 -3.51
C GLY A 460 -13.01 -20.13 -2.53
N ARG A 461 -12.71 -21.42 -2.62
CA ARG A 461 -11.63 -22.15 -1.96
C ARG A 461 -10.26 -21.72 -2.49
N ILE A 462 -9.87 -20.49 -2.23
CA ILE A 462 -8.54 -19.95 -2.47
C ILE A 462 -7.82 -19.84 -1.13
N ALA A 463 -6.76 -20.63 -1.02
CA ALA A 463 -5.75 -20.62 0.05
C ALA A 463 -6.30 -20.33 1.44
N ALA A 464 -7.35 -21.06 1.80
CA ALA A 464 -7.51 -21.55 3.17
C ALA A 464 -6.38 -22.56 3.38
N GLN A 465 -5.27 -22.11 3.97
CA GLN A 465 -4.40 -23.07 4.65
C GLN A 465 -5.24 -23.53 5.85
N THR A 466 -5.95 -24.63 5.67
CA THR A 466 -6.92 -25.21 6.62
C THR A 466 -6.52 -24.95 8.07
N SER A 467 -7.10 -23.90 8.66
CA SER A 467 -7.17 -23.71 10.10
C SER A 467 -8.62 -23.43 10.42
N LEU A 468 -9.08 -24.02 11.52
CA LEU A 468 -10.43 -23.85 12.06
C LEU A 468 -10.82 -22.39 12.00
N GLN A 469 -12.06 -22.09 11.58
CA GLN A 469 -12.59 -20.73 11.68
C GLN A 469 -12.27 -20.22 13.10
N PRO A 470 -11.48 -19.15 13.28
CA PRO A 470 -11.55 -18.44 14.53
C PRO A 470 -13.01 -18.00 14.65
N THR A 471 -13.62 -18.28 15.80
CA THR A 471 -14.93 -17.72 16.12
C THR A 471 -14.81 -16.23 15.85
N PRO A 472 -15.54 -15.66 14.88
CA PRO A 472 -15.49 -14.22 14.67
C PRO A 472 -15.75 -13.57 16.03
N VAL A 473 -14.93 -12.61 16.42
CA VAL A 473 -15.33 -11.70 17.49
C VAL A 473 -16.62 -11.07 16.97
N GLN A 474 -17.76 -11.61 17.41
CA GLN A 474 -19.06 -11.07 17.07
C GLN A 474 -19.17 -9.80 17.87
N SER A 475 -18.84 -8.67 17.25
CA SER A 475 -19.25 -7.37 17.77
C SER A 475 -20.78 -7.42 17.91
N GLU A 476 -21.31 -7.08 19.07
CA GLU A 476 -22.77 -7.05 19.25
C GLU A 476 -23.38 -6.10 18.21
N THR A 477 -24.33 -6.61 17.44
CA THR A 477 -25.11 -5.87 16.45
C THR A 477 -25.81 -4.68 17.09
N GLY A 478 -25.40 -3.46 16.77
CA GLY A 478 -26.17 -2.25 17.11
C GLY A 478 -25.40 -0.96 17.27
N THR A 479 -24.10 -0.99 17.57
CA THR A 479 -23.32 0.23 17.76
C THR A 479 -22.75 0.73 16.43
N ASN A 480 -23.12 1.96 16.03
CA ASN A 480 -22.55 2.60 14.85
C ASN A 480 -21.03 2.75 15.02
N ILE A 481 -20.28 2.38 14.00
CA ILE A 481 -18.84 2.61 13.94
C ILE A 481 -18.59 4.04 13.45
N GLY A 482 -17.71 4.77 14.14
CA GLY A 482 -17.48 6.20 13.94
C GLY A 482 -18.47 7.08 14.71
N ALA A 483 -18.11 8.35 14.88
CA ALA A 483 -18.99 9.36 15.49
C ALA A 483 -20.15 9.79 14.57
N ALA A 484 -20.01 9.54 13.25
CA ALA A 484 -21.03 9.76 12.23
C ALA A 484 -20.78 8.83 11.01
N PRO A 485 -21.77 8.62 10.13
CA PRO A 485 -21.58 7.87 8.91
C PRO A 485 -20.50 8.50 8.02
N ARG A 486 -19.62 7.67 7.47
CA ARG A 486 -18.50 8.13 6.64
C ARG A 486 -18.91 8.28 5.18
N SER A 487 -18.51 9.39 4.55
CA SER A 487 -18.53 9.52 3.10
C SER A 487 -17.20 9.02 2.51
N ALA A 488 -17.26 8.23 1.45
CA ALA A 488 -16.06 7.68 0.81
C ALA A 488 -15.08 8.79 0.42
N ARG A 489 -13.78 8.58 0.73
CA ARG A 489 -12.65 9.47 0.37
C ARG A 489 -12.77 10.92 0.86
N ARG A 490 -13.51 11.14 1.94
CA ARG A 490 -13.61 12.46 2.59
C ARG A 490 -13.23 12.36 4.06
N PRO A 491 -12.55 13.37 4.62
CA PRO A 491 -12.30 13.43 6.05
C PRO A 491 -13.60 13.65 6.80
N LEU A 492 -13.85 12.83 7.81
CA LEU A 492 -14.99 13.02 8.71
C LEU A 492 -14.74 14.20 9.67
N ASP A 493 -13.47 14.48 9.97
CA ASP A 493 -13.02 15.63 10.77
C ASP A 493 -13.63 16.96 10.31
N THR A 494 -13.69 17.20 9.00
CA THR A 494 -14.20 18.47 8.45
C THR A 494 -15.68 18.67 8.79
N GLU A 495 -16.49 17.64 8.57
CA GLU A 495 -17.93 17.66 8.85
C GLU A 495 -18.21 17.73 10.37
N LEU A 496 -17.49 16.92 11.14
CA LEU A 496 -17.68 16.86 12.59
C LEU A 496 -17.17 18.11 13.29
N ARG A 497 -16.12 18.77 12.80
CA ARG A 497 -15.65 20.05 13.35
C ARG A 497 -16.74 21.12 13.24
N ASP A 498 -17.38 21.23 12.10
CA ASP A 498 -18.43 22.23 11.89
C ASP A 498 -19.64 21.98 12.79
N THR A 499 -20.02 20.71 12.95
CA THR A 499 -21.23 20.35 13.72
C THR A 499 -20.99 20.22 15.23
N ARG A 500 -19.86 19.64 15.67
CA ARG A 500 -19.57 19.31 17.08
C ARG A 500 -18.67 20.32 17.79
N PHE A 501 -17.72 20.95 17.09
CA PHE A 501 -16.88 22.00 17.69
C PHE A 501 -17.48 23.39 17.49
N LEU A 502 -17.95 23.69 16.28
CA LEU A 502 -18.40 25.03 15.93
C LEU A 502 -19.91 25.22 16.12
N ASN A 503 -20.65 24.14 16.43
CA ASN A 503 -22.11 24.16 16.56
C ASN A 503 -22.79 24.87 15.37
N SER A 504 -22.38 24.51 14.15
CA SER A 504 -22.79 25.10 12.87
C SER A 504 -22.45 26.59 12.67
N ARG A 505 -21.57 27.17 13.49
CA ARG A 505 -21.06 28.53 13.28
C ARG A 505 -19.90 28.49 12.28
N ARG A 506 -19.94 29.37 11.28
CA ARG A 506 -18.82 29.51 10.34
C ARG A 506 -17.59 30.03 11.09
N PRO A 507 -16.39 29.45 10.89
CA PRO A 507 -15.15 30.05 11.37
C PRO A 507 -15.04 31.46 10.80
N ALA A 508 -14.63 32.44 11.61
CA ALA A 508 -14.27 33.76 11.09
C ALA A 508 -13.19 33.55 10.03
N GLY A 509 -13.49 33.90 8.77
CA GLY A 509 -12.55 33.72 7.67
C GLY A 509 -11.23 34.39 8.01
N ARG A 510 -10.11 33.71 7.73
CA ARG A 510 -8.78 34.35 7.71
C ARG A 510 -8.92 35.57 6.81
N ASN A 511 -8.89 36.78 7.39
CA ASN A 511 -9.07 38.04 6.68
C ASN A 511 -8.26 38.02 5.38
N SER A 512 -8.96 37.89 4.26
CA SER A 512 -8.42 38.26 2.95
C SER A 512 -8.15 39.76 3.06
N GLY A 513 -6.90 40.18 2.87
CA GLY A 513 -6.43 41.54 3.14
C GLY A 513 -7.25 42.63 2.47
N VAL A 514 -8.26 43.13 3.16
CA VAL A 514 -8.88 44.44 2.88
C VAL A 514 -8.17 45.44 3.78
N PRO A 515 -7.49 46.47 3.24
CA PRO A 515 -6.91 47.52 4.05
C PRO A 515 -8.05 48.25 4.78
N ILE A 516 -8.01 48.24 6.10
CA ILE A 516 -8.90 49.06 6.92
C ILE A 516 -8.45 50.52 6.71
N THR A 517 -9.25 51.31 5.99
CA THR A 517 -9.06 52.76 5.93
C THR A 517 -9.36 53.34 7.32
N PRO A 518 -8.43 54.09 7.96
CA PRO A 518 -8.73 54.73 9.23
C PRO A 518 -9.82 55.79 9.04
N LEU A 519 -10.83 55.79 9.91
CA LEU A 519 -11.83 56.86 9.98
C LEU A 519 -11.16 58.20 10.36
N PRO A 520 -11.67 59.34 9.86
CA PRO A 520 -11.08 60.64 10.16
C PRO A 520 -11.25 60.99 11.64
N ASN A 521 -10.14 61.44 12.24
CA ASN A 521 -10.05 61.87 13.62
C ASN A 521 -10.80 63.19 13.82
N THR A 522 -11.95 63.17 14.52
CA THR A 522 -12.62 64.39 14.99
C THR A 522 -12.81 64.32 16.50
N GLY A 523 -12.18 65.25 17.22
CA GLY A 523 -12.60 65.65 18.56
C GLY A 523 -11.51 65.59 19.62
N VAL A 524 -10.87 66.74 19.86
CA VAL A 524 -10.10 67.03 21.07
C VAL A 524 -11.06 67.08 22.27
N SER A 525 -10.72 66.40 23.36
CA SER A 525 -11.16 66.80 24.71
C SER A 525 -10.08 66.49 25.75
N THR A 526 -9.74 67.52 26.51
CA THR A 526 -8.74 67.61 27.58
C THR A 526 -9.00 66.67 28.78
N PRO A 527 -7.98 66.39 29.63
CA PRO A 527 -8.07 65.41 30.72
C PRO A 527 -8.83 65.96 31.94
N ALA A 528 -9.65 65.12 32.56
CA ALA A 528 -10.27 65.39 33.86
C ALA A 528 -9.36 64.90 35.02
N GLU A 529 -9.32 65.70 36.09
CA GLU A 529 -8.50 65.52 37.30
C GLU A 529 -8.86 64.29 38.18
N PRO A 530 -7.96 63.85 39.08
CA PRO A 530 -8.12 62.65 39.91
C PRO A 530 -9.06 62.88 41.10
N ILE A 531 -9.91 61.90 41.41
CA ILE A 531 -10.84 61.91 42.55
C ILE A 531 -10.10 61.50 43.85
N GLU A 532 -10.18 62.35 44.88
CA GLU A 532 -9.63 62.14 46.22
C GLU A 532 -10.37 61.04 47.04
N ARG A 533 -9.62 60.37 47.92
CA ARG A 533 -10.13 59.40 48.92
C ARG A 533 -10.69 60.11 50.16
N PRO A 534 -11.81 59.66 50.76
CA PRO A 534 -12.34 60.26 51.98
C PRO A 534 -11.51 59.92 53.23
N LYS A 535 -11.23 60.93 54.06
CA LYS A 535 -10.60 60.84 55.39
C LYS A 535 -11.65 60.49 56.45
N PHE A 536 -11.30 59.55 57.33
CA PHE A 536 -12.01 59.28 58.58
C PHE A 536 -11.82 60.43 59.58
N ILE A 537 -12.91 60.91 60.17
CA ILE A 537 -12.93 61.81 61.33
C ILE A 537 -13.31 60.99 62.57
N LYS A 538 -12.55 61.15 63.65
CA LYS A 538 -12.85 60.69 65.01
C LYS A 538 -13.55 61.82 65.79
N GLU A 539 -14.66 61.50 66.45
CA GLU A 539 -15.21 62.12 67.67
C GLU A 539 -15.75 60.92 68.48
N THR A 540 -15.42 60.64 69.74
CA THR A 540 -14.90 61.36 70.92
C THR A 540 -13.97 60.44 71.70
#